data_AF-C5BKX5-F1
#
_entry.id   AF-C5BKX5-F1
#
_cell.length_a   1.000
_cell.length_b   1.000
_cell.length_c   1.000
_cell.angle_alpha   90.00
_cell.angle_beta   90.00
_cell.angle_gamma   90.00
#
_symmetry.space_group_name_H-M   'P 1'
#
loop_
_entity.id
_entity.type
_entity.pdbx_description
1 polymer ?
#
loop_
_entity_poly.entity_id
_entity_poly.type
_entity_poly.pdbx_seq_one_letter_code
_entity_poly.pdbx_strand_id
1 'polypeptide(L)' 'MIEHVLADKSFKLSEIDIAEKDQLLEQYGLVIPVVQFGDDEKRQLGWPFDEQQFSDWLQTF' A
#
# COMPACT_ATOMS: atom_id res chain seq x y z
N MET A 1 -11.40 -7.01 -0.16
CA MET A 1 -10.09 -7.30 -0.80
C MET A 1 -9.93 -6.25 -1.89
N ILE A 2 -8.94 -5.37 -1.78
CA ILE A 2 -8.75 -4.19 -2.65
C ILE A 2 -8.36 -4.53 -4.10
N GLU A 3 -8.13 -5.79 -4.43
CA GLU A 3 -7.72 -6.26 -5.76
C GLU A 3 -8.69 -5.81 -6.86
N HIS A 4 -9.99 -5.73 -6.56
CA HIS A 4 -11.00 -5.28 -7.52
C HIS A 4 -10.86 -3.79 -7.88
N VAL A 5 -10.30 -2.96 -6.98
CA VAL A 5 -10.03 -1.54 -7.25
C VAL A 5 -8.92 -1.38 -8.29
N LEU A 6 -8.03 -2.38 -8.40
CA LEU A 6 -6.91 -2.39 -9.33
C LEU A 6 -7.28 -2.97 -10.70
N ALA A 7 -8.34 -3.76 -10.79
CA ALA A 7 -8.70 -4.51 -12.01
C ALA A 7 -9.01 -3.62 -13.23
N ASP A 8 -9.52 -2.41 -13.00
CA ASP A 8 -9.83 -1.43 -14.06
C ASP A 8 -8.66 -0.51 -14.41
N LYS A 9 -7.52 -0.63 -13.71
CA LYS A 9 -6.36 0.27 -13.86
C LYS A 9 -5.11 -0.53 -14.22
N SER A 10 -4.21 0.06 -15.01
CA SER A 10 -2.92 -0.54 -15.41
C SER A 10 -1.89 -0.59 -14.26
N PHE A 11 -2.35 -0.83 -13.03
CA PHE A 11 -1.50 -0.94 -11.85
C PHE A 11 -1.05 -2.38 -11.63
N LYS A 12 0.15 -2.54 -11.09
CA LYS A 12 0.67 -3.84 -10.64
C LYS A 12 0.71 -3.82 -9.12
N LEU A 13 0.08 -4.81 -8.50
CA LEU A 13 0.20 -5.06 -7.07
C LEU A 13 1.41 -5.96 -6.83
N SER A 14 2.26 -5.58 -5.87
CA SER A 14 3.33 -6.41 -5.36
C SER A 14 3.21 -6.46 -3.85
N GLU A 15 2.90 -7.64 -3.31
CA GLU A 15 2.89 -7.86 -1.87
C GLU A 15 4.33 -8.06 -1.38
N ILE A 16 4.67 -7.40 -0.28
CA ILE A 16 5.98 -7.51 0.36
C ILE A 16 5.75 -7.99 1.79
N ASP A 17 6.28 -9.17 2.10
CA ASP A 17 6.38 -9.61 3.48
C ASP A 17 7.52 -8.83 4.17
N ILE A 18 7.17 -8.09 5.21
CA ILE A 18 8.13 -7.28 5.97
C ILE A 18 8.86 -8.09 7.04
N ALA A 19 8.41 -9.31 7.37
CA ALA A 19 8.99 -10.14 8.42
C ALA A 19 10.46 -10.51 8.15
N GLU A 20 10.83 -10.64 6.88
CA GLU A 20 12.19 -10.99 6.43
C GLU A 20 13.09 -9.75 6.21
N LYS A 21 12.58 -8.54 6.51
CA LYS A 21 13.24 -7.27 6.23
C LYS A 21 13.27 -6.41 7.49
N ASP A 22 14.35 -6.53 8.27
CA ASP A 22 14.52 -5.85 9.56
C ASP A 22 14.12 -4.36 9.52
N GLN A 23 14.60 -3.62 8.52
CA GLN A 23 14.28 -2.19 8.36
C GLN A 23 12.78 -1.93 8.17
N LEU A 24 12.07 -2.76 7.40
CA LEU A 24 10.62 -2.61 7.20
C LEU A 24 9.83 -3.08 8.42
N LEU A 25 10.32 -4.09 9.13
CA LEU A 25 9.72 -4.55 10.38
C LEU A 25 9.80 -3.47 11.46
N GLU A 26 10.95 -2.81 11.61
CA GLU A 26 11.13 -1.70 12.53
C GLU A 26 10.23 -0.50 12.17
N GLN A 27 10.08 -0.21 10.87
CA GLN A 27 9.34 0.95 10.38
C GLN A 27 7.82 0.74 10.37
N TYR A 28 7.34 -0.45 10.03
CA TYR A 28 5.93 -0.73 9.76
C TYR A 28 5.30 -1.81 10.62
N GLY A 29 6.06 -2.53 11.46
CA GLY A 29 5.59 -3.70 12.20
C GLY A 29 4.38 -3.49 13.11
N LEU A 30 4.02 -2.25 13.45
CA LEU A 30 2.85 -1.90 14.26
C LEU A 30 1.65 -1.36 13.46
N VAL A 31 1.83 -1.04 12.18
CA VAL A 31 0.87 -0.29 11.36
C VAL A 31 0.57 -0.94 10.01
N ILE A 32 0.99 -2.19 9.80
CA ILE A 32 0.58 -2.96 8.63
C ILE A 32 -0.95 -3.19 8.62
N PRO A 33 -1.60 -3.16 7.45
CA PRO A 33 -1.03 -3.01 6.11
C PRO A 33 -0.70 -1.55 5.73
N VAL A 34 0.41 -1.36 5.01
CA VAL A 34 0.82 -0.09 4.40
C VAL A 34 0.95 -0.29 2.89
N VAL A 35 0.43 0.65 2.09
CA VAL A 35 0.54 0.62 0.64
C VAL A 35 1.44 1.75 0.16
N GLN A 36 2.32 1.47 -0.80
CA GLN A 36 3.19 2.46 -1.43
C GLN A 36 2.99 2.46 -2.94
N PHE A 37 2.99 3.64 -3.57
CA PHE A 37 2.95 3.78 -5.02
C PHE A 37 4.36 3.95 -5.60
N GLY A 38 4.84 2.95 -6.33
CA GLY A 38 6.20 2.93 -6.87
C GLY A 38 7.26 2.92 -5.75
N ASP A 39 8.42 3.54 -6.00
CA ASP A 39 9.54 3.60 -5.06
C ASP A 39 9.60 4.89 -4.20
N ASP A 40 8.52 5.69 -4.20
CA ASP A 40 8.47 6.98 -3.48
C ASP A 40 7.80 6.83 -2.11
N GLU A 41 8.59 6.90 -1.03
CA GLU A 41 8.09 6.81 0.35
C GLU A 41 7.07 7.92 0.71
N LYS A 42 7.03 9.03 -0.03
CA LYS A 42 6.02 10.08 0.19
C LYS A 42 4.64 9.69 -0.35
N ARG A 43 4.57 8.66 -1.19
CA ARG A 43 3.35 8.12 -1.78
C ARG A 43 2.97 6.86 -1.04
N GLN A 44 2.66 7.02 0.25
CA GLN A 44 2.23 5.93 1.11
C GLN A 44 0.81 6.19 1.64
N LEU A 45 0.06 5.11 1.78
CA LEU A 45 -1.21 5.06 2.49
C LEU A 45 -1.04 4.07 3.65
N GLY A 46 -0.99 4.62 4.86
CA GLY A 46 -0.88 3.83 6.09
C GLY A 46 -2.24 3.43 6.64
N TRP A 47 -2.27 2.31 7.36
CA TRP A 47 -3.45 1.92 8.13
C TRP A 47 -3.83 2.99 9.17
N PRO A 48 -5.13 3.20 9.48
CA PRO A 48 -6.30 2.55 8.87
C PRO A 48 -6.78 3.24 7.60
N PHE A 49 -7.21 2.45 6.61
CA PHE A 49 -7.92 2.94 5.43
C PHE A 49 -8.98 1.92 4.99
N ASP A 50 -10.03 2.40 4.33
CA ASP A 50 -11.02 1.57 3.66
C ASP A 50 -10.84 1.57 2.13
N GLU A 51 -11.71 0.84 1.42
CA GLU A 51 -11.65 0.69 -0.04
C GLU A 51 -11.87 2.02 -0.79
N GLN A 52 -12.68 2.92 -0.23
CA GLN A 52 -12.93 4.25 -0.82
C GLN A 52 -11.70 5.14 -0.66
N GLN A 53 -11.13 5.20 0.54
CA GLN A 53 -9.89 5.94 0.82
C GLN A 53 -8.73 5.44 -0.03
N PHE A 54 -8.62 4.12 -0.25
CA PHE A 54 -7.64 3.53 -1.15
C PHE A 54 -7.85 3.94 -2.62
N SER A 55 -9.10 3.86 -3.10
CA SER A 55 -9.45 4.24 -4.47
C SER A 55 -9.19 5.73 -4.75
N ASP A 56 -9.55 6.60 -3.81
CA ASP A 56 -9.34 8.04 -3.92
C ASP A 56 -7.85 8.39 -3.89
N TRP A 57 -7.08 7.75 -3.02
CA TRP A 57 -5.63 7.89 -3.00
C TRP A 57 -4.99 7.46 -4.34
N LEU A 58 -5.42 6.35 -4.93
CA LEU A 58 -4.94 5.89 -6.25
C LEU A 58 -5.32 6.84 -7.41
N GLN A 59 -6.30 7.71 -7.26
CA GLN A 59 -6.64 8.72 -8.27
C GLN A 59 -5.69 9.92 -8.26
N THR A 60 -4.78 10.02 -7.28
CA THR A 60 -3.78 11.08 -7.20
C THR A 60 -2.54 10.84 -8.07
N PHE A 61 -2.46 9.67 -8.74
CA PHE A 61 -1.36 9.23 -9.61
C PHE A 61 -1.85 8.89 -11.01
#